data_AF-A0A0G0SEV8-F1
#
_entry.id   AF-A0A0G0SEV8-F1
#
_cell.length_a   1.000
_cell.length_b   1.000
_cell.length_c   1.000
_cell.angle_alpha   90.00
_cell.angle_beta   90.00
_cell.angle_gamma   90.00
#
_symmetry.space_group_name_H-M   'P 1'
#
loop_
_entity.id
_entity.type
_entity.pdbx_description
1 polymer ?
#
loop_
_entity_poly.entity_id
_entity_poly.type
_entity_poly.pdbx_seq_one_letter_code
_entity_poly.pdbx_strand_id
1 'polypeptide(L)'
;MVVSDMGVYYDYAHSIHLANGGLPSEYYWIWKAPLYPYLMAASFLIIDSINFFVFLQIIVTSLTPVIIALIGRKLRNETCGIIAGFIAILSFDLVIYAVVLLTESIFVLMVSYIVLLLLKEESENWNWKNYSYLGVVFGLLILIKPLSILIMLCVVVFMFIRYFLSNWRNNKLNILIPLIFSSIMVISPWCLISSMHFNRFVFVCIRGYTDVWMGWHPENDGGYNQRIVDKYHPLPLKEPCWKEYLKQNSRMKQELSQFVRSHPKKVLEDRFRNLRRCFSVYSRDFSVHLVGLIPKNKMPLYTLEDMQKRNTYWFFACVLWSLECYSQWILTFSALIFLVDRKWIPVIIVLGTGLTMGFITHYEARYWIAARPAYILLSALTVTRIMEYLRGKKIEISKRRVCALGGVFFLFVLNEMMIFRGY
;
A
#
# COMPACT_ATOMS: atom_id res chain seq x y z
N MET A 1 -16.98 16.96 -12.57
CA MET A 1 -15.56 17.37 -12.44
C MET A 1 -14.86 16.19 -11.78
N VAL A 2 -13.97 15.45 -12.46
CA VAL A 2 -13.30 14.28 -11.83
C VAL A 2 -12.25 14.84 -10.89
N VAL A 3 -12.51 14.79 -9.60
CA VAL A 3 -11.57 15.23 -8.57
C VAL A 3 -10.51 14.12 -8.45
N SER A 4 -9.34 14.36 -9.04
CA SER A 4 -8.16 13.52 -8.80
C SER A 4 -7.82 13.58 -7.30
N ASP A 5 -7.49 12.44 -6.68
CA ASP A 5 -7.12 12.40 -5.26
C ASP A 5 -5.96 13.37 -4.92
N MET A 6 -5.12 13.71 -5.91
CA MET A 6 -4.07 14.73 -5.78
C MET A 6 -4.64 16.12 -5.49
N GLY A 7 -5.73 16.49 -6.16
CA GLY A 7 -6.42 17.77 -5.93
C GLY A 7 -7.00 17.83 -4.51
N VAL A 8 -7.54 16.70 -4.02
CA VAL A 8 -8.03 16.62 -2.62
C VAL A 8 -6.90 16.83 -1.62
N TYR A 9 -5.73 16.20 -1.83
CA TYR A 9 -4.60 16.40 -0.92
C TYR A 9 -4.04 17.83 -0.97
N TYR A 10 -3.98 18.43 -2.16
CA TYR A 10 -3.56 19.82 -2.33
C TYR A 10 -4.52 20.80 -1.65
N ASP A 11 -5.82 20.71 -1.93
CA ASP A 11 -6.84 21.59 -1.35
C ASP A 11 -6.86 21.46 0.19
N TYR A 12 -6.71 20.23 0.70
CA TYR A 12 -6.59 19.97 2.13
C TYR A 12 -5.35 20.71 2.67
N ALA A 13 -4.15 20.46 2.13
CA ALA A 13 -2.93 21.11 2.60
C ALA A 13 -3.00 22.64 2.53
N HIS A 14 -3.57 23.19 1.45
CA HIS A 14 -3.76 24.63 1.28
C HIS A 14 -4.73 25.19 2.31
N SER A 15 -5.82 24.49 2.64
CA SER A 15 -6.74 24.91 3.70
C SER A 15 -6.11 24.91 5.10
N ILE A 16 -5.21 23.96 5.40
CA ILE A 16 -4.42 23.97 6.64
C ILE A 16 -3.49 25.19 6.66
N HIS A 17 -2.81 25.46 5.54
CA HIS A 17 -1.89 26.58 5.42
C HIS A 17 -2.59 27.93 5.61
N LEU A 18 -3.75 28.14 4.96
CA LEU A 18 -4.58 29.35 5.14
C LEU A 18 -5.10 29.50 6.57
N ALA A 19 -5.29 28.39 7.28
CA ALA A 19 -5.69 28.40 8.70
C ALA A 19 -4.49 28.53 9.67
N ASN A 20 -3.28 28.87 9.19
CA ASN A 20 -2.05 28.93 9.98
C ASN A 20 -1.76 27.64 10.77
N GLY A 21 -2.03 26.47 10.17
CA GLY A 21 -1.86 25.17 10.82
C GLY A 21 -3.05 24.73 11.68
N GLY A 22 -4.11 25.53 11.73
CA GLY A 22 -5.37 25.22 12.40
C GLY A 22 -6.17 24.10 11.73
N LEU A 23 -7.41 23.93 12.18
CA LEU A 23 -8.29 22.95 11.56
C LEU A 23 -8.67 23.41 10.14
N PRO A 24 -8.51 22.53 9.14
CA PRO A 24 -8.91 22.80 7.76
C PRO A 24 -10.44 22.93 7.66
N SER A 25 -10.93 23.41 6.52
CA SER A 25 -12.38 23.51 6.30
C SER A 25 -13.05 22.13 6.41
N GLU A 26 -14.27 22.10 6.97
CA GLU A 26 -15.02 20.88 7.35
C GLU A 26 -15.01 19.79 6.28
N TYR A 27 -15.01 20.21 5.02
CA TYR A 27 -15.06 19.33 3.87
C TYR A 27 -13.84 18.41 3.72
N TYR A 28 -12.61 18.88 3.99
CA TYR A 28 -11.40 18.15 3.59
C TYR A 28 -10.87 17.17 4.66
N TRP A 29 -10.92 17.52 5.95
CA TRP A 29 -10.37 16.66 7.01
C TRP A 29 -11.19 15.42 7.36
N ILE A 30 -12.43 15.33 6.88
CA ILE A 30 -13.26 14.14 7.00
C ILE A 30 -12.74 13.00 6.09
N TRP A 31 -12.18 13.35 4.93
CA TRP A 31 -12.06 12.43 3.79
C TRP A 31 -10.71 11.72 3.72
N LYS A 32 -9.65 12.32 4.25
CA LYS A 32 -8.29 11.78 4.15
C LYS A 32 -7.60 11.82 5.50
N ALA A 33 -6.66 10.89 5.68
CA ALA A 33 -5.83 10.87 6.86
C ALA A 33 -4.91 12.12 6.91
N PRO A 34 -4.59 12.62 8.10
CA PRO A 34 -4.05 13.97 8.26
C PRO A 34 -2.57 14.10 7.90
N LEU A 35 -1.74 13.08 8.17
CA LEU A 35 -0.29 13.33 8.27
C LEU A 35 0.30 13.84 6.94
N TYR A 36 -0.14 13.30 5.80
CA TYR A 36 0.35 13.72 4.50
C TYR A 36 -0.04 15.17 4.13
N PRO A 37 -1.32 15.59 4.23
CA PRO A 37 -1.70 17.00 4.14
C PRO A 37 -0.93 17.93 5.07
N TYR A 38 -0.70 17.55 6.33
CA TYR A 38 0.04 18.38 7.29
C TYR A 38 1.53 18.50 6.92
N LEU A 39 2.17 17.42 6.43
CA LEU A 39 3.53 17.48 5.90
C LEU A 39 3.62 18.42 4.69
N MET A 40 2.61 18.39 3.82
CA MET A 40 2.51 19.29 2.67
C MET A 40 2.31 20.74 3.10
N ALA A 41 1.35 21.01 4.01
CA ALA A 41 1.09 22.34 4.54
C ALA A 41 2.32 22.93 5.26
N ALA A 42 3.07 22.10 5.99
CA ALA A 42 4.31 22.53 6.65
C ALA A 42 5.38 22.96 5.64
N SER A 43 5.44 22.33 4.46
CA SER A 43 6.38 22.75 3.41
C SER A 43 6.05 24.13 2.84
N PHE A 44 4.77 24.49 2.80
CA PHE A 44 4.31 25.80 2.33
C PHE A 44 4.71 26.95 3.27
N LEU A 45 5.03 26.65 4.53
CA LEU A 45 5.59 27.65 5.47
C LEU A 45 7.02 28.07 5.11
N ILE A 46 7.75 27.24 4.36
CA ILE A 46 9.13 27.52 3.93
C ILE A 46 9.12 28.13 2.54
N ILE A 47 8.47 27.43 1.59
CA ILE A 47 8.27 27.88 0.21
C ILE A 47 6.85 27.49 -0.17
N ASP A 48 5.99 28.48 -0.42
CA ASP A 48 4.61 28.27 -0.89
C ASP A 48 4.60 27.80 -2.36
N SER A 49 5.00 26.54 -2.55
CA SER A 49 5.10 25.92 -3.87
C SER A 49 4.87 24.42 -3.77
N ILE A 50 3.94 23.94 -4.59
CA ILE A 50 3.69 22.50 -4.75
C ILE A 50 4.93 21.75 -5.24
N ASN A 51 5.75 22.39 -6.08
CA ASN A 51 6.97 21.80 -6.61
C ASN A 51 8.03 21.63 -5.51
N PHE A 52 8.04 22.51 -4.51
CA PHE A 52 8.94 22.37 -3.37
C PHE A 52 8.57 21.16 -2.52
N PHE A 53 7.28 20.93 -2.27
CA PHE A 53 6.83 19.70 -1.61
C PHE A 53 7.19 18.45 -2.41
N VAL A 54 6.95 18.44 -3.73
CA VAL A 54 7.34 17.32 -4.60
C VAL A 54 8.85 17.08 -4.54
N PHE A 55 9.66 18.13 -4.54
CA PHE A 55 11.12 18.03 -4.39
C PHE A 55 11.53 17.38 -3.05
N LEU A 56 10.94 17.82 -1.93
CA LEU A 56 11.16 17.19 -0.63
C LEU A 56 10.71 15.73 -0.61
N GLN A 57 9.55 15.44 -1.21
CA GLN A 57 9.03 14.08 -1.34
C GLN A 57 10.03 13.19 -2.12
N ILE A 58 10.57 13.66 -3.24
CA ILE A 58 11.58 12.91 -4.02
C ILE A 58 12.82 12.62 -3.18
N ILE A 59 13.35 13.61 -2.46
CA ILE A 59 14.50 13.43 -1.57
C ILE A 59 14.19 12.36 -0.52
N VAL A 60 13.08 12.49 0.21
CA VAL A 60 12.71 11.55 1.28
C VAL A 60 12.49 10.14 0.72
N THR A 61 11.81 10.03 -0.42
CA THR A 61 11.42 8.73 -1.01
C THR A 61 12.56 8.04 -1.73
N SER A 62 13.61 8.76 -2.13
CA SER A 62 14.89 8.20 -2.61
C SER A 62 15.64 7.37 -1.55
N LEU A 63 15.26 7.47 -0.28
CA LEU A 63 15.75 6.58 0.78
C LEU A 63 15.14 5.18 0.68
N THR A 64 14.02 5.00 -0.03
CA THR A 64 13.32 3.71 -0.11
C THR A 64 14.20 2.61 -0.71
N PRO A 65 14.87 2.79 -1.86
CA PRO A 65 15.79 1.77 -2.40
C PRO A 65 16.96 1.47 -1.45
N VAL A 66 17.47 2.47 -0.74
CA VAL A 66 18.55 2.30 0.25
C VAL A 66 18.10 1.40 1.40
N ILE A 67 16.90 1.66 1.96
CA ILE A 67 16.34 0.82 3.03
C ILE A 67 16.10 -0.61 2.51
N ILE A 68 15.57 -0.78 1.31
CA ILE A 68 15.38 -2.09 0.67
C ILE A 68 16.72 -2.83 0.54
N ALA A 69 17.79 -2.15 0.11
CA ALA A 69 19.11 -2.73 0.02
C ALA A 69 19.65 -3.19 1.39
N LEU A 70 19.48 -2.37 2.43
CA LEU A 70 19.87 -2.73 3.81
C LEU A 70 19.09 -3.94 4.33
N ILE A 71 17.81 -4.05 3.99
CA ILE A 71 16.98 -5.22 4.32
C ILE A 71 17.51 -6.47 3.60
N GLY A 72 17.74 -6.41 2.29
CA GLY A 72 18.28 -7.52 1.51
C GLY A 72 19.63 -8.01 2.04
N ARG A 73 20.50 -7.08 2.45
CA ARG A 73 21.77 -7.38 3.11
C ARG A 73 21.58 -8.15 4.42
N LYS A 74 20.67 -7.70 5.30
CA LYS A 74 20.39 -8.35 6.59
C LYS A 74 19.73 -9.72 6.43
N LEU A 75 18.87 -9.89 5.42
CA LEU A 75 18.17 -11.14 5.15
C LEU A 75 19.09 -12.23 4.59
N ARG A 76 20.07 -11.85 3.77
CA ARG A 76 20.96 -12.81 3.11
C ARG A 76 22.43 -12.40 3.13
N ASN A 77 22.83 -11.44 2.30
CA ASN A 77 24.22 -10.99 2.14
C ASN A 77 24.28 -9.67 1.33
N GLU A 78 25.48 -9.07 1.24
CA GLU A 78 25.72 -7.82 0.52
C GLU A 78 25.20 -7.84 -0.93
N THR A 79 25.46 -8.94 -1.67
CA THR A 79 25.00 -9.11 -3.05
C THR A 79 23.48 -9.02 -3.16
N CYS A 80 22.75 -9.70 -2.28
CA CYS A 80 21.29 -9.64 -2.25
C CYS A 80 20.78 -8.22 -1.94
N GLY A 81 21.47 -7.49 -1.06
CA GLY A 81 21.17 -6.10 -0.76
C GLY A 81 21.34 -5.19 -1.98
N ILE A 82 22.49 -5.28 -2.65
CA ILE A 82 22.78 -4.50 -3.85
C ILE A 82 21.74 -4.78 -4.95
N ILE A 83 21.45 -6.06 -5.23
CA ILE A 83 20.44 -6.45 -6.22
C ILE A 83 19.06 -5.89 -5.86
N ALA A 84 18.64 -6.01 -4.59
CA ALA A 84 17.35 -5.49 -4.14
C ALA A 84 17.25 -3.96 -4.31
N GLY A 85 18.30 -3.23 -3.98
CA GLY A 85 18.38 -1.78 -4.19
C GLY A 85 18.27 -1.40 -5.66
N PHE A 86 19.00 -2.10 -6.54
CA PHE A 86 18.93 -1.85 -7.98
C PHE A 86 17.53 -2.13 -8.57
N ILE A 87 16.90 -3.23 -8.19
CA ILE A 87 15.52 -3.53 -8.62
C ILE A 87 14.58 -2.43 -8.13
N ALA A 88 14.74 -1.94 -6.90
CA ALA A 88 13.91 -0.85 -6.36
C ALA A 88 14.10 0.47 -7.12
N ILE A 89 15.32 0.82 -7.53
CA ILE A 89 15.60 2.03 -8.34
C ILE A 89 14.90 1.95 -9.70
N LEU A 90 14.89 0.77 -10.32
CA LEU A 90 14.27 0.55 -11.63
C LEU A 90 12.75 0.33 -11.54
N SER A 91 12.19 0.34 -10.33
CA SER A 91 10.78 0.05 -10.11
C SER A 91 9.91 1.20 -10.58
N PHE A 92 9.16 0.98 -11.66
CA PHE A 92 8.41 2.04 -12.34
C PHE A 92 7.36 2.70 -11.43
N ASP A 93 6.68 1.89 -10.62
CA ASP A 93 5.72 2.37 -9.63
C ASP A 93 6.37 3.26 -8.57
N LEU A 94 7.50 2.85 -7.98
CA LEU A 94 8.19 3.66 -6.97
C LEU A 94 8.65 5.01 -7.54
N VAL A 95 9.11 5.03 -8.80
CA VAL A 95 9.52 6.26 -9.49
C VAL A 95 8.32 7.17 -9.77
N ILE A 96 7.20 6.63 -10.26
CA ILE A 96 6.00 7.43 -10.51
C ILE A 96 5.48 8.00 -9.19
N TYR A 97 5.25 7.17 -8.17
CA TYR A 97 4.66 7.65 -6.92
C TYR A 97 5.57 8.65 -6.18
N ALA A 98 6.88 8.68 -6.47
CA ALA A 98 7.78 9.70 -5.92
C ALA A 98 7.44 11.12 -6.40
N VAL A 99 6.93 11.29 -7.64
CA VAL A 99 6.60 12.61 -8.22
C VAL A 99 5.11 12.96 -8.13
N VAL A 100 4.28 12.00 -7.72
CA VAL A 100 2.83 12.17 -7.62
C VAL A 100 2.43 12.55 -6.20
N LEU A 101 1.45 13.47 -6.08
CA LEU A 101 0.94 13.96 -4.79
C LEU A 101 -0.05 12.96 -4.16
N LEU A 102 0.48 11.82 -3.73
CA LEU A 102 -0.26 10.81 -3.01
C LEU A 102 0.56 10.23 -1.86
N THR A 103 -0.10 9.47 -0.98
CA THR A 103 0.49 8.94 0.24
C THR A 103 1.42 7.75 0.00
N GLU A 104 1.35 7.12 -1.17
CA GLU A 104 2.00 5.84 -1.48
C GLU A 104 3.51 5.88 -1.30
N SER A 105 4.19 6.94 -1.73
CA SER A 105 5.66 6.99 -1.70
C SER A 105 6.22 7.04 -0.28
N ILE A 106 5.67 7.91 0.57
CA ILE A 106 6.01 7.98 2.00
C ILE A 106 5.55 6.71 2.73
N PHE A 107 4.39 6.16 2.36
CA PHE A 107 3.88 4.93 2.94
C PHE A 107 4.83 3.73 2.69
N VAL A 108 5.31 3.54 1.46
CA VAL A 108 6.25 2.46 1.13
C VAL A 108 7.59 2.62 1.87
N LEU A 109 8.09 3.85 1.96
CA LEU A 109 9.29 4.16 2.74
C LEU A 109 9.12 3.74 4.21
N MET A 110 8.01 4.13 4.85
CA MET A 110 7.74 3.85 6.26
C MET A 110 7.51 2.35 6.51
N VAL A 111 6.81 1.65 5.63
CA VAL A 111 6.65 0.18 5.71
C VAL A 111 7.99 -0.53 5.59
N SER A 112 8.84 -0.10 4.64
CA SER A 112 10.19 -0.65 4.49
C SER A 112 11.03 -0.38 5.73
N TYR A 113 10.93 0.82 6.31
CA TYR A 113 11.63 1.17 7.54
C TYR A 113 11.18 0.31 8.73
N ILE A 114 9.88 0.05 8.88
CA ILE A 114 9.34 -0.89 9.89
C ILE A 114 9.93 -2.28 9.72
N VAL A 115 10.01 -2.81 8.49
CA VAL A 115 10.64 -4.11 8.23
C VAL A 115 12.11 -4.09 8.67
N LEU A 116 12.86 -3.05 8.32
CA LEU A 116 14.25 -2.91 8.74
C LEU A 116 14.40 -2.87 10.27
N LEU A 117 13.50 -2.16 10.96
CA LEU A 117 13.45 -2.10 12.42
C LEU A 117 13.15 -3.48 13.02
N LEU A 118 12.17 -4.23 12.50
CA LEU A 118 11.87 -5.59 12.97
C LEU A 118 13.04 -6.56 12.76
N LEU A 119 13.82 -6.39 11.69
CA LEU A 119 15.04 -7.18 11.48
C LEU A 119 16.17 -6.80 12.43
N LYS A 120 16.23 -5.53 12.86
CA LYS A 120 17.17 -5.08 13.90
C LYS A 120 16.78 -5.66 15.26
N GLU A 121 15.50 -5.72 15.57
CA GLU A 121 14.97 -6.30 16.81
C GLU A 121 15.43 -7.74 17.06
N GLU A 122 15.49 -8.55 16.01
CA GLU A 122 15.95 -9.93 16.14
C GLU A 122 17.47 -10.03 16.37
N SER A 123 18.24 -9.08 15.86
CA SER A 123 19.71 -9.07 15.96
C SER A 123 20.27 -8.27 17.15
N GLU A 124 19.46 -7.40 17.75
CA GLU A 124 19.88 -6.43 18.76
C GLU A 124 19.04 -6.58 20.04
N ASN A 125 19.64 -6.36 21.21
CA ASN A 125 18.92 -6.43 22.48
C ASN A 125 18.03 -5.21 22.69
N TRP A 126 16.85 -5.23 22.08
CA TRP A 126 15.90 -4.14 22.19
C TRP A 126 15.35 -3.96 23.61
N ASN A 127 15.24 -2.69 24.03
CA ASN A 127 14.62 -2.28 25.27
C ASN A 127 13.27 -1.59 25.00
N TRP A 128 12.57 -1.15 26.05
CA TRP A 128 11.26 -0.50 25.94
C TRP A 128 11.27 0.75 25.04
N LYS A 129 12.38 1.52 25.00
CA LYS A 129 12.49 2.73 24.16
C LYS A 129 12.45 2.39 22.67
N ASN A 130 13.06 1.27 22.27
CA ASN A 130 13.04 0.83 20.87
C ASN A 130 11.62 0.41 20.45
N TYR A 131 10.89 -0.29 21.32
CA TYR A 131 9.49 -0.64 21.06
C TYR A 131 8.58 0.59 21.07
N SER A 132 8.81 1.56 21.96
CA SER A 132 8.13 2.85 21.90
C SER A 132 8.41 3.59 20.59
N TYR A 133 9.66 3.59 20.12
CA TYR A 133 9.99 4.19 18.82
C TYR A 133 9.27 3.49 17.66
N LEU A 134 9.25 2.16 17.65
CA LEU A 134 8.50 1.39 16.66
C LEU A 134 6.99 1.70 16.69
N GLY A 135 6.42 1.85 17.89
CA GLY A 135 5.01 2.26 18.05
C GLY A 135 4.74 3.69 17.56
N VAL A 136 5.64 4.65 17.81
CA VAL A 136 5.54 5.99 17.20
C VAL A 136 5.53 5.89 15.67
N VAL A 137 6.43 5.10 15.08
CA VAL A 137 6.49 4.91 13.62
C VAL A 137 5.20 4.28 13.09
N PHE A 138 4.63 3.28 13.78
CA PHE A 138 3.32 2.72 13.44
C PHE A 138 2.18 3.74 13.55
N GLY A 139 2.18 4.56 14.62
CA GLY A 139 1.20 5.63 14.81
C GLY A 139 1.23 6.63 13.66
N LEU A 140 2.42 7.07 13.25
CA LEU A 140 2.59 7.95 12.09
C LEU A 140 2.14 7.27 10.79
N LEU A 141 2.49 6.00 10.58
CA LEU A 141 2.05 5.24 9.41
C LEU A 141 0.52 5.15 9.32
N ILE A 142 -0.16 4.93 10.45
CA ILE A 142 -1.62 4.89 10.53
C ILE A 142 -2.25 6.26 10.22
N LEU A 143 -1.61 7.36 10.64
CA LEU A 143 -2.03 8.72 10.30
C LEU A 143 -1.75 9.10 8.83
N ILE A 144 -0.89 8.37 8.11
CA ILE A 144 -0.73 8.47 6.65
C ILE A 144 -1.80 7.66 5.94
N LYS A 145 -2.00 6.40 6.35
CA LYS A 145 -2.91 5.45 5.71
C LYS A 145 -3.55 4.57 6.79
N PRO A 146 -4.84 4.76 7.14
CA PRO A 146 -5.47 4.10 8.29
C PRO A 146 -5.47 2.56 8.22
N LEU A 147 -5.54 2.00 7.01
CA LEU A 147 -5.47 0.55 6.78
C LEU A 147 -4.16 -0.08 7.28
N SER A 148 -3.12 0.71 7.52
CA SER A 148 -1.84 0.25 8.10
C SER A 148 -1.99 -0.33 9.51
N ILE A 149 -3.13 -0.12 10.17
CA ILE A 149 -3.45 -0.82 11.42
C ILE A 149 -3.39 -2.35 11.25
N LEU A 150 -3.71 -2.88 10.05
CA LEU A 150 -3.59 -4.31 9.76
C LEU A 150 -2.13 -4.79 9.85
N ILE A 151 -1.17 -3.97 9.38
CA ILE A 151 0.26 -4.28 9.49
C ILE A 151 0.67 -4.33 10.96
N MET A 152 0.27 -3.33 11.75
CA MET A 152 0.55 -3.29 13.18
C MET A 152 -0.06 -4.51 13.90
N LEU A 153 -1.31 -4.87 13.61
CA LEU A 153 -1.97 -6.02 14.20
C LEU A 153 -1.26 -7.32 13.86
N CYS A 154 -0.86 -7.54 12.60
CA CYS A 154 -0.10 -8.73 12.21
C CYS A 154 1.25 -8.80 12.92
N VAL A 155 1.94 -7.67 13.12
CA VAL A 155 3.20 -7.62 13.87
C VAL A 155 3.00 -7.91 15.35
N VAL A 156 1.97 -7.33 15.99
CA VAL A 156 1.64 -7.59 17.40
C VAL A 156 1.27 -9.06 17.60
N VAL A 157 0.42 -9.63 16.74
CA VAL A 157 0.05 -11.04 16.79
C VAL A 157 1.27 -11.93 16.57
N PHE A 158 2.14 -11.61 15.62
CA PHE A 158 3.38 -12.35 15.40
C PHE A 158 4.30 -12.33 16.63
N MET A 159 4.52 -11.16 17.23
CA MET A 159 5.33 -11.04 18.45
C MET A 159 4.70 -11.80 19.62
N PHE A 160 3.39 -11.75 19.75
CA PHE A 160 2.63 -12.49 20.76
C PHE A 160 2.79 -14.01 20.56
N ILE A 161 2.60 -14.53 19.34
CA ILE A 161 2.80 -15.96 19.04
C ILE A 161 4.26 -16.37 19.29
N ARG A 162 5.25 -15.54 18.90
CA ARG A 162 6.68 -15.80 19.15
C ARG A 162 6.98 -15.91 20.65
N TYR A 163 6.29 -15.12 21.48
CA TYR A 163 6.39 -15.19 22.94
C TYR A 163 5.89 -16.55 23.48
N PHE A 164 4.73 -17.04 23.01
CA PHE A 164 4.17 -18.32 23.48
C PHE A 164 4.94 -19.55 22.98
N LEU A 165 5.46 -19.51 21.76
CA LEU A 165 6.14 -20.66 21.15
C LEU A 165 7.62 -20.78 21.52
N SER A 166 8.19 -19.78 22.19
CA SER A 166 9.60 -19.78 22.58
C SER A 166 9.73 -19.88 24.10
N ASN A 167 10.84 -20.44 24.61
CA ASN A 167 11.24 -20.34 26.02
C ASN A 167 11.58 -18.89 26.46
N TRP A 168 11.00 -17.88 25.81
CA TRP A 168 11.06 -16.44 26.07
C TRP A 168 10.29 -16.04 27.35
N ARG A 169 10.38 -16.88 28.39
CA ARG A 169 9.48 -16.91 29.55
C ARG A 169 9.70 -15.78 30.56
N ASN A 170 10.70 -14.92 30.37
CA ASN A 170 11.03 -13.85 31.32
C ASN A 170 10.56 -12.48 30.80
N ASN A 171 9.43 -11.97 31.33
CA ASN A 171 8.96 -10.57 31.33
C ASN A 171 8.77 -9.81 30.00
N LYS A 172 8.78 -10.50 28.85
CA LYS A 172 8.74 -9.82 27.54
C LYS A 172 7.35 -9.38 27.05
N LEU A 173 6.23 -9.74 27.69
CA LEU A 173 4.93 -9.11 27.36
C LEU A 173 4.92 -7.61 27.63
N ASN A 174 5.77 -7.14 28.55
CA ASN A 174 5.97 -5.72 28.84
C ASN A 174 6.57 -4.93 27.67
N ILE A 175 6.98 -5.58 26.56
CA ILE A 175 7.45 -4.90 25.34
C ILE A 175 6.31 -4.54 24.36
N LEU A 176 5.17 -5.22 24.45
CA LEU A 176 4.00 -4.88 23.62
C LEU A 176 3.33 -3.61 24.12
N ILE A 177 3.36 -3.38 25.43
CA ILE A 177 2.82 -2.19 26.08
C ILE A 177 3.43 -0.90 25.50
N PRO A 178 4.77 -0.68 25.51
CA PRO A 178 5.35 0.54 24.98
C PRO A 178 5.07 0.74 23.49
N LEU A 179 5.01 -0.33 22.69
CA LEU A 179 4.64 -0.25 21.27
C LEU A 179 3.18 0.21 21.11
N ILE A 180 2.22 -0.49 21.71
CA ILE A 180 0.80 -0.18 21.57
C ILE A 180 0.48 1.20 22.17
N PHE A 181 1.02 1.49 23.35
CA PHE A 181 0.80 2.74 24.05
C PHE A 181 1.32 3.94 23.25
N SER A 182 2.55 3.87 22.73
CA SER A 182 3.10 4.96 21.92
C SER A 182 2.37 5.13 20.58
N SER A 183 1.94 4.04 19.91
CA SER A 183 1.06 4.13 18.74
C SER A 183 -0.23 4.87 19.07
N ILE A 184 -0.88 4.52 20.19
CA ILE A 184 -2.11 5.17 20.64
C ILE A 184 -1.85 6.64 20.95
N MET A 185 -0.75 6.99 21.64
CA MET A 185 -0.42 8.38 21.96
C MET A 185 -0.20 9.25 20.71
N VAL A 186 0.30 8.68 19.61
CA VAL A 186 0.45 9.40 18.34
C VAL A 186 -0.90 9.58 17.63
N ILE A 187 -1.74 8.55 17.63
CA ILE A 187 -3.02 8.56 16.90
C ILE A 187 -4.10 9.34 17.66
N SER A 188 -4.09 9.28 18.99
CA SER A 188 -5.18 9.75 19.83
C SER A 188 -5.48 11.25 19.72
N PRO A 189 -4.52 12.19 19.60
CA PRO A 189 -4.84 13.61 19.53
C PRO A 189 -5.73 13.92 18.32
N TRP A 190 -5.39 13.35 17.17
CA TRP A 190 -6.19 13.51 15.96
C TRP A 190 -7.56 12.86 16.06
N CYS A 191 -7.62 11.63 16.61
CA CYS A 191 -8.90 10.95 16.84
C CYS A 191 -9.79 11.71 17.82
N LEU A 192 -9.23 12.33 18.87
CA LEU A 192 -9.98 13.12 19.85
C LEU A 192 -10.56 14.37 19.22
N ILE A 193 -9.73 15.16 18.51
CA ILE A 193 -10.18 16.38 17.84
C ILE A 193 -11.26 16.08 16.81
N SER A 194 -11.03 15.04 16.00
CA SER A 194 -12.03 14.57 15.03
C SER A 194 -13.32 14.14 15.73
N SER A 195 -13.21 13.37 16.82
CA SER A 195 -14.39 12.82 17.49
C SER A 195 -15.21 13.89 18.22
N MET A 196 -14.55 14.90 18.79
CA MET A 196 -15.20 16.05 19.40
C MET A 196 -15.94 16.88 18.35
N HIS A 197 -15.30 17.12 17.20
CA HIS A 197 -15.92 17.92 16.13
C HIS A 197 -17.12 17.22 15.49
N PHE A 198 -17.03 15.90 15.24
CA PHE A 198 -18.15 15.13 14.65
C PHE A 198 -19.16 14.62 15.70
N ASN A 199 -18.94 14.90 16.99
CA ASN A 199 -19.72 14.36 18.10
C ASN A 199 -19.96 12.83 18.00
N ARG A 200 -18.94 12.09 17.57
CA ARG A 200 -18.94 10.63 17.40
C ARG A 200 -17.50 10.14 17.31
N PHE A 201 -17.26 8.87 17.63
CA PHE A 201 -15.95 8.30 17.41
C PHE A 201 -15.58 8.26 15.91
N VAL A 202 -14.43 8.85 15.57
CA VAL A 202 -13.82 8.81 14.24
C VAL A 202 -12.39 8.29 14.36
N PHE A 203 -12.14 7.14 13.74
CA PHE A 203 -10.80 6.57 13.66
C PHE A 203 -10.06 7.13 12.44
N VAL A 204 -9.20 8.12 12.68
CA VAL A 204 -8.34 8.82 11.70
C VAL A 204 -9.10 9.57 10.60
N CYS A 205 -9.91 8.91 9.78
CA CYS A 205 -10.76 9.56 8.76
C CYS A 205 -11.99 8.71 8.45
N ILE A 206 -13.02 9.31 7.83
CA ILE A 206 -14.33 8.67 7.65
C ILE A 206 -14.42 7.87 6.33
N ARG A 207 -13.59 8.18 5.32
CA ARG A 207 -13.60 7.54 3.99
C ARG A 207 -13.16 6.07 3.96
N GLY A 208 -12.51 5.57 5.01
CA GLY A 208 -11.99 4.19 5.03
C GLY A 208 -13.06 3.12 4.74
N TYR A 209 -14.32 3.40 5.06
CA TYR A 209 -15.43 2.51 4.74
C TYR A 209 -15.86 2.57 3.26
N THR A 210 -15.82 3.75 2.64
CA THR A 210 -16.23 3.96 1.24
C THR A 210 -15.37 3.14 0.28
N ASP A 211 -14.06 3.03 0.52
CA ASP A 211 -13.16 2.23 -0.32
C ASP A 211 -13.51 0.73 -0.27
N VAL A 212 -13.91 0.22 0.91
CA VAL A 212 -14.38 -1.17 1.05
C VAL A 212 -15.74 -1.35 0.36
N TRP A 213 -16.67 -0.43 0.60
CA TRP A 213 -18.00 -0.47 0.00
C TRP A 213 -17.95 -0.43 -1.52
N MET A 214 -17.15 0.47 -2.10
CA MET A 214 -16.94 0.56 -3.55
C MET A 214 -16.42 -0.77 -4.09
N GLY A 215 -15.36 -1.31 -3.48
CA GLY A 215 -14.79 -2.58 -3.91
C GLY A 215 -15.78 -3.73 -3.87
N TRP A 216 -16.74 -3.72 -2.95
CA TRP A 216 -17.69 -4.82 -2.71
C TRP A 216 -19.09 -4.57 -3.28
N HIS A 217 -19.30 -3.45 -3.98
CA HIS A 217 -20.62 -3.08 -4.48
C HIS A 217 -21.11 -4.06 -5.56
N PRO A 218 -22.40 -4.47 -5.58
CA PRO A 218 -22.92 -5.50 -6.50
C PRO A 218 -22.82 -5.14 -7.99
N GLU A 219 -22.89 -3.84 -8.30
CA GLU A 219 -22.75 -3.30 -9.65
C GLU A 219 -21.29 -3.05 -10.04
N ASN A 220 -20.34 -3.25 -9.12
CA ASN A 220 -18.93 -3.04 -9.39
C ASN A 220 -18.27 -4.34 -9.81
N ASP A 221 -17.43 -4.28 -10.84
CA ASP A 221 -16.60 -5.40 -11.26
C ASP A 221 -15.33 -5.54 -10.41
N GLY A 222 -15.23 -4.71 -9.36
CA GLY A 222 -14.14 -4.68 -8.41
C GLY A 222 -13.14 -3.56 -8.61
N GLY A 223 -13.19 -2.84 -9.74
CA GLY A 223 -12.31 -1.71 -10.03
C GLY A 223 -12.81 -0.40 -9.44
N TYR A 224 -12.13 0.69 -9.74
CA TYR A 224 -12.68 2.00 -9.43
C TYR A 224 -13.78 2.38 -10.43
N ASN A 225 -15.02 2.51 -9.96
CA ASN A 225 -16.14 2.89 -10.81
C ASN A 225 -16.69 4.26 -10.43
N GLN A 226 -16.21 5.29 -11.13
CA GLN A 226 -16.63 6.69 -10.90
C GLN A 226 -18.15 6.86 -11.04
N ARG A 227 -18.86 6.09 -11.86
CA ARG A 227 -20.33 6.21 -12.01
C ARG A 227 -21.05 5.79 -10.73
N ILE A 228 -20.55 4.76 -10.05
CA ILE A 228 -21.06 4.35 -8.73
C ILE A 228 -20.73 5.43 -7.71
N VAL A 229 -19.52 6.00 -7.74
CA VAL A 229 -19.17 7.11 -6.86
C VAL A 229 -20.10 8.31 -7.10
N ASP A 230 -20.30 8.75 -8.33
CA ASP A 230 -21.13 9.92 -8.65
C ASP A 230 -22.62 9.69 -8.32
N LYS A 231 -23.11 8.45 -8.44
CA LYS A 231 -24.50 8.07 -8.09
C LYS A 231 -24.76 8.13 -6.59
N TYR A 232 -23.77 7.82 -5.75
CA TYR A 232 -23.92 7.74 -4.29
C TYR A 232 -23.23 8.90 -3.53
N HIS A 233 -22.31 9.60 -4.20
CA HIS A 233 -21.52 10.75 -3.74
C HIS A 233 -21.43 11.79 -4.86
N PRO A 234 -22.52 12.49 -5.22
CA PRO A 234 -22.44 13.61 -6.13
C PRO A 234 -21.56 14.71 -5.52
N LEU A 235 -20.36 14.90 -6.08
CA LEU A 235 -19.56 16.08 -5.80
C LEU A 235 -20.10 17.27 -6.63
N PRO A 236 -20.27 18.47 -6.05
CA PRO A 236 -20.10 18.84 -4.64
C PRO A 236 -21.46 18.93 -3.94
N LEU A 237 -21.54 18.44 -2.71
CA LEU A 237 -22.53 18.96 -1.75
C LEU A 237 -22.31 20.48 -1.70
N LYS A 238 -23.22 21.24 -2.29
CA LYS A 238 -23.17 22.71 -2.35
C LYS A 238 -23.24 23.35 -0.95
N GLU A 239 -23.56 22.56 0.08
CA GLU A 239 -23.40 22.90 1.49
C GLU A 239 -22.85 21.67 2.25
N PRO A 240 -21.69 21.77 2.93
CA PRO A 240 -20.98 20.63 3.48
C PRO A 240 -21.54 20.23 4.85
N CYS A 241 -22.67 19.52 4.91
CA CYS A 241 -23.08 18.92 6.17
C CYS A 241 -22.44 17.54 6.32
N TRP A 242 -21.36 17.43 7.09
CA TRP A 242 -20.73 16.15 7.45
C TRP A 242 -21.74 15.12 7.98
N LYS A 243 -22.85 15.58 8.59
CA LYS A 243 -23.95 14.73 9.05
C LYS A 243 -24.60 13.96 7.91
N GLU A 244 -24.73 14.56 6.73
CA GLU A 244 -25.28 13.90 5.54
C GLU A 244 -24.32 12.82 5.02
N TYR A 245 -23.03 13.13 4.97
CA TYR A 245 -22.00 12.14 4.64
C TYR A 245 -21.99 10.94 5.60
N LEU A 246 -22.19 11.20 6.90
CA LEU A 246 -22.31 10.14 7.89
C LEU A 246 -23.59 9.30 7.71
N LYS A 247 -24.71 9.92 7.36
CA LYS A 247 -25.95 9.20 7.04
C LYS A 247 -25.75 8.30 5.81
N GLN A 248 -25.10 8.81 4.77
CA GLN A 248 -24.72 8.04 3.58
C GLN A 248 -23.81 6.86 3.94
N ASN A 249 -22.77 7.06 4.75
CA ASN A 249 -21.89 5.98 5.20
C ASN A 249 -22.63 4.89 5.99
N SER A 250 -23.55 5.27 6.87
CA SER A 250 -24.39 4.31 7.60
C SER A 250 -25.28 3.51 6.65
N ARG A 251 -25.86 4.15 5.64
CA ARG A 251 -26.68 3.49 4.61
C ARG A 251 -25.86 2.52 3.76
N MET A 252 -24.71 2.96 3.24
CA MET A 252 -23.77 2.11 2.51
C MET A 252 -23.37 0.88 3.35
N LYS A 253 -23.14 1.07 4.66
CA LYS A 253 -22.86 -0.02 5.61
C LYS A 253 -23.97 -1.05 5.72
N GLN A 254 -25.21 -0.60 5.78
CA GLN A 254 -26.37 -1.49 5.83
C GLN A 254 -26.56 -2.24 4.51
N GLU A 255 -26.50 -1.53 3.37
CA GLU A 255 -26.64 -2.11 2.04
C GLU A 255 -25.58 -3.19 1.77
N LEU A 256 -24.30 -2.90 2.06
CA LEU A 256 -23.24 -3.89 1.91
C LEU A 256 -23.41 -5.07 2.86
N SER A 257 -23.77 -4.82 4.12
CA SER A 257 -23.99 -5.92 5.07
C SER A 257 -25.13 -6.84 4.62
N GLN A 258 -26.20 -6.28 4.04
CA GLN A 258 -27.29 -7.07 3.47
C GLN A 258 -26.84 -7.85 2.25
N PHE A 259 -26.05 -7.23 1.35
CA PHE A 259 -25.51 -7.90 0.17
C PHE A 259 -24.58 -9.06 0.53
N VAL A 260 -23.64 -8.86 1.46
CA VAL A 260 -22.70 -9.90 1.89
C VAL A 260 -23.42 -11.09 2.53
N ARG A 261 -24.47 -10.83 3.32
CA ARG A 261 -25.27 -11.89 3.95
C ARG A 261 -26.13 -12.65 2.95
N SER A 262 -26.68 -11.97 1.95
CA SER A 262 -27.54 -12.58 0.93
C SER A 262 -26.76 -13.30 -0.17
N HIS A 263 -25.53 -12.88 -0.46
CA HIS A 263 -24.73 -13.40 -1.59
C HIS A 263 -23.28 -13.77 -1.20
N PRO A 264 -23.04 -14.59 -0.17
CA PRO A 264 -21.68 -14.86 0.32
C PRO A 264 -20.77 -15.52 -0.72
N LYS A 265 -21.32 -16.43 -1.55
CA LYS A 265 -20.56 -17.09 -2.62
C LYS A 265 -20.11 -16.11 -3.70
N LYS A 266 -21.03 -15.25 -4.18
CA LYS A 266 -20.74 -14.24 -5.20
C LYS A 266 -19.66 -13.26 -4.72
N VAL A 267 -19.76 -12.80 -3.47
CA VAL A 267 -18.75 -11.91 -2.87
C VAL A 267 -17.37 -12.56 -2.89
N LEU A 268 -17.26 -13.83 -2.49
CA LEU A 268 -15.99 -14.56 -2.54
C LEU A 268 -15.46 -14.72 -3.96
N GLU A 269 -16.31 -15.09 -4.92
CA GLU A 269 -15.94 -15.22 -6.33
C GLU A 269 -15.43 -13.89 -6.90
N ASP A 270 -16.11 -12.78 -6.63
CA ASP A 270 -15.69 -11.45 -7.05
C ASP A 270 -14.38 -11.04 -6.37
N ARG A 271 -14.14 -11.41 -5.10
CA ARG A 271 -12.86 -11.15 -4.42
C ARG A 271 -11.71 -11.93 -5.03
N PHE A 272 -11.91 -13.20 -5.33
CA PHE A 272 -10.89 -13.99 -6.04
C PHE A 272 -10.67 -13.49 -7.47
N ARG A 273 -11.73 -13.03 -8.16
CA ARG A 273 -11.61 -12.37 -9.47
C ARG A 273 -10.80 -11.09 -9.38
N ASN A 274 -11.02 -10.26 -8.37
CA ASN A 274 -10.25 -9.02 -8.17
C ASN A 274 -8.80 -9.31 -7.81
N LEU A 275 -8.58 -10.28 -6.92
CA LEU A 275 -7.23 -10.74 -6.59
C LEU A 275 -6.53 -11.22 -7.86
N ARG A 276 -7.20 -11.99 -8.73
CA ARG A 276 -6.71 -12.37 -10.07
C ARG A 276 -6.39 -11.17 -10.96
N ARG A 277 -7.26 -10.17 -11.00
CA ARG A 277 -7.06 -8.93 -11.78
C ARG A 277 -5.88 -8.12 -11.28
N CYS A 278 -5.56 -8.16 -9.99
CA CYS A 278 -4.30 -7.62 -9.50
C CYS A 278 -3.12 -8.29 -10.21
N PHE A 279 -3.14 -9.60 -10.45
CA PHE A 279 -2.07 -10.26 -11.21
C PHE A 279 -2.12 -10.00 -12.73
N SER A 280 -3.15 -9.34 -13.24
CA SER A 280 -3.28 -9.04 -14.68
C SER A 280 -2.65 -7.70 -15.04
N VAL A 281 -1.85 -7.68 -16.12
CA VAL A 281 -1.20 -6.50 -16.71
C VAL A 281 -2.18 -5.38 -17.03
N TYR A 282 -3.38 -5.76 -17.46
CA TYR A 282 -4.44 -4.85 -17.89
C TYR A 282 -5.36 -4.50 -16.72
N SER A 283 -4.81 -3.86 -15.68
CA SER A 283 -5.68 -3.07 -14.82
C SER A 283 -6.07 -1.81 -15.60
N ARG A 284 -7.35 -1.70 -16.00
CA ARG A 284 -7.93 -0.49 -16.60
C ARG A 284 -7.62 0.79 -15.81
N ASP A 285 -7.24 0.65 -14.54
CA ASP A 285 -7.08 1.75 -13.59
C ASP A 285 -5.68 2.40 -13.60
N PHE A 286 -4.63 1.74 -14.12
CA PHE A 286 -3.31 2.38 -14.27
C PHE A 286 -3.32 3.49 -15.32
N SER A 287 -4.00 3.26 -16.45
CA SER A 287 -4.25 4.26 -17.47
C SER A 287 -5.08 5.43 -16.94
N VAL A 288 -6.02 5.20 -16.01
CA VAL A 288 -6.84 6.27 -15.42
C VAL A 288 -6.04 7.14 -14.44
N HIS A 289 -5.21 6.55 -13.57
CA HIS A 289 -4.39 7.31 -12.61
C HIS A 289 -3.31 8.16 -13.30
N LEU A 290 -2.69 7.67 -14.38
CA LEU A 290 -1.76 8.49 -15.16
C LEU A 290 -2.43 9.53 -16.05
N VAL A 291 -3.63 9.26 -16.58
CA VAL A 291 -4.44 10.28 -17.27
C VAL A 291 -4.89 11.37 -16.29
N GLY A 292 -5.10 11.02 -15.02
CA GLY A 292 -5.40 11.95 -13.92
C GLY A 292 -4.24 12.83 -13.44
N LEU A 293 -3.01 12.59 -13.92
CA LEU A 293 -1.83 13.44 -13.65
C LEU A 293 -1.82 14.75 -14.46
N ILE A 294 -2.69 14.88 -15.44
CA ILE A 294 -2.75 16.05 -16.32
C ILE A 294 -3.85 17.00 -15.81
N PRO A 295 -3.52 18.23 -15.39
CA PRO A 295 -4.52 19.24 -15.06
C PRO A 295 -5.43 19.49 -16.27
N LYS A 296 -6.75 19.43 -16.10
CA LYS A 296 -7.73 19.66 -17.20
C LYS A 296 -7.52 20.99 -17.92
N ASN A 297 -7.00 21.99 -17.23
CA ASN A 297 -6.75 23.33 -17.76
C ASN A 297 -5.54 23.37 -18.73
N LYS A 298 -4.77 22.27 -18.81
CA LYS A 298 -3.71 22.00 -19.79
C LYS A 298 -4.08 20.84 -20.72
N MET A 299 -5.37 20.56 -20.92
CA MET A 299 -5.83 19.73 -22.04
C MET A 299 -6.12 20.64 -23.25
N PRO A 300 -5.18 20.84 -24.19
CA PRO A 300 -5.57 21.18 -25.54
C PRO A 300 -6.62 20.20 -26.05
N LEU A 301 -7.55 20.70 -26.84
CA LEU A 301 -8.37 19.89 -27.72
C LEU A 301 -7.43 19.14 -28.67
N TYR A 302 -6.99 17.94 -28.29
CA TYR A 302 -5.99 17.17 -29.03
C TYR A 302 -6.66 16.29 -30.09
N THR A 303 -6.01 16.21 -31.25
CA THR A 303 -6.38 15.37 -32.40
C THR A 303 -5.91 13.93 -32.22
N LEU A 304 -6.54 12.99 -32.94
CA LEU A 304 -6.27 11.54 -32.89
C LEU A 304 -4.79 11.14 -33.11
N GLU A 305 -3.99 11.96 -33.81
CA GLU A 305 -2.57 11.71 -34.07
C GLU A 305 -1.69 11.81 -32.81
N ASP A 306 -1.99 12.71 -31.87
CA ASP A 306 -1.26 12.84 -30.60
C ASP A 306 -1.54 11.67 -29.65
N MET A 307 -2.74 11.08 -29.74
CA MET A 307 -3.08 9.86 -29.04
C MET A 307 -2.34 8.63 -29.61
N GLN A 308 -2.13 8.58 -30.93
CA GLN A 308 -1.41 7.46 -31.58
C GLN A 308 0.10 7.44 -31.30
N LYS A 309 0.78 8.60 -31.28
CA LYS A 309 2.20 8.67 -30.87
C LYS A 309 2.39 8.32 -29.39
N ARG A 310 1.42 8.68 -28.54
CA ARG A 310 1.39 8.28 -27.14
C ARG A 310 1.17 6.76 -26.99
N ASN A 311 0.36 6.11 -27.83
CA ASN A 311 0.14 4.67 -27.79
C ASN A 311 1.44 3.86 -27.87
N THR A 312 2.47 4.31 -28.58
CA THR A 312 3.75 3.59 -28.66
C THR A 312 4.52 3.67 -27.34
N TYR A 313 4.70 4.86 -26.75
CA TYR A 313 5.36 5.00 -25.44
C TYR A 313 4.55 4.35 -24.31
N TRP A 314 3.22 4.43 -24.37
CA TRP A 314 2.33 3.72 -23.46
C TRP A 314 2.45 2.21 -23.61
N PHE A 315 2.49 1.70 -24.84
CA PHE A 315 2.68 0.29 -25.12
C PHE A 315 4.03 -0.20 -24.56
N PHE A 316 5.11 0.53 -24.80
CA PHE A 316 6.43 0.17 -24.24
C PHE A 316 6.46 0.26 -22.72
N ALA A 317 5.88 1.29 -22.10
CA ALA A 317 5.78 1.39 -20.65
C ALA A 317 4.95 0.25 -20.05
N CYS A 318 3.81 -0.09 -20.66
CA CYS A 318 2.97 -1.21 -20.27
C CYS A 318 3.72 -2.55 -20.45
N VAL A 319 4.44 -2.76 -21.54
CA VAL A 319 5.23 -3.98 -21.80
C VAL A 319 6.38 -4.10 -20.80
N LEU A 320 7.15 -3.04 -20.57
CA LEU A 320 8.24 -3.02 -19.60
C LEU A 320 7.73 -3.28 -18.18
N TRP A 321 6.61 -2.65 -17.81
CA TRP A 321 5.97 -2.89 -16.51
C TRP A 321 5.39 -4.30 -16.39
N SER A 322 4.85 -4.86 -17.48
CA SER A 322 4.40 -6.26 -17.53
C SER A 322 5.56 -7.20 -17.28
N LEU A 323 6.66 -7.01 -18.00
CA LEU A 323 7.87 -7.81 -17.85
C LEU A 323 8.44 -7.67 -16.43
N GLU A 324 8.41 -6.47 -15.87
CA GLU A 324 8.83 -6.21 -14.49
C GLU A 324 7.92 -6.95 -13.48
N CYS A 325 6.60 -6.82 -13.61
CA CYS A 325 5.64 -7.51 -12.74
C CYS A 325 5.77 -9.03 -12.87
N TYR A 326 5.74 -9.59 -14.09
CA TYR A 326 5.85 -11.03 -14.30
C TYR A 326 7.18 -11.60 -13.83
N SER A 327 8.30 -10.92 -14.10
CA SER A 327 9.59 -11.36 -13.60
C SER A 327 9.61 -11.35 -12.06
N GLN A 328 9.10 -10.31 -11.42
CA GLN A 328 9.03 -10.26 -9.95
C GLN A 328 8.08 -11.31 -9.37
N TRP A 329 6.96 -11.61 -10.02
CA TRP A 329 6.05 -12.66 -9.59
C TRP A 329 6.69 -14.04 -9.71
N ILE A 330 7.25 -14.36 -10.87
CA ILE A 330 7.96 -15.64 -11.10
C ILE A 330 9.08 -15.79 -10.07
N LEU A 331 9.87 -14.73 -9.85
CA LEU A 331 10.95 -14.75 -8.88
C LEU A 331 10.44 -14.80 -7.44
N THR A 332 9.28 -14.23 -7.12
CA THR A 332 8.67 -14.26 -5.78
C THR A 332 8.08 -15.63 -5.46
N PHE A 333 7.34 -16.23 -6.40
CA PHE A 333 6.88 -17.60 -6.26
C PHE A 333 8.07 -18.56 -6.19
N SER A 334 9.13 -18.31 -6.98
CA SER A 334 10.41 -19.02 -6.86
C SER A 334 11.05 -18.80 -5.49
N ALA A 335 11.02 -17.61 -4.93
CA ALA A 335 11.55 -17.35 -3.59
C ALA A 335 10.73 -18.06 -2.50
N LEU A 336 9.41 -18.15 -2.66
CA LEU A 336 8.53 -18.94 -1.79
C LEU A 336 8.80 -20.46 -1.95
N ILE A 337 9.22 -20.90 -3.14
CA ILE A 337 9.77 -22.26 -3.38
C ILE A 337 11.08 -22.45 -2.61
N PHE A 338 11.90 -21.41 -2.55
CA PHE A 338 13.22 -21.35 -1.94
C PHE A 338 13.18 -20.87 -0.49
N LEU A 339 12.78 -21.79 0.40
CA LEU A 339 12.72 -21.63 1.85
C LEU A 339 13.21 -20.32 2.45
N VAL A 340 12.20 -19.64 2.94
CA VAL A 340 12.22 -18.41 3.68
C VAL A 340 12.45 -18.77 5.16
N ASP A 341 13.64 -18.45 5.68
CA ASP A 341 13.96 -18.68 7.10
C ASP A 341 13.20 -17.70 8.02
N ARG A 342 13.23 -17.93 9.35
CA ARG A 342 12.51 -17.07 10.33
C ARG A 342 12.78 -15.57 10.17
N LYS A 343 13.99 -15.19 9.72
CA LYS A 343 14.38 -13.79 9.45
C LYS A 343 13.49 -13.07 8.44
N TRP A 344 12.80 -13.79 7.57
CA TRP A 344 11.95 -13.20 6.54
C TRP A 344 10.49 -13.00 6.96
N ILE A 345 10.11 -13.41 8.18
CA ILE A 345 8.74 -13.24 8.66
C ILE A 345 8.25 -11.79 8.55
N PRO A 346 9.05 -10.74 8.89
CA PRO A 346 8.63 -9.35 8.68
C PRO A 346 8.26 -9.04 7.22
N VAL A 347 9.00 -9.61 6.26
CA VAL A 347 8.74 -9.44 4.82
C VAL A 347 7.46 -10.16 4.41
N ILE A 348 7.23 -11.38 4.93
CA ILE A 348 5.99 -12.13 4.68
C ILE A 348 4.77 -11.41 5.26
N ILE A 349 4.89 -10.81 6.45
CA ILE A 349 3.80 -10.02 7.06
C ILE A 349 3.42 -8.86 6.14
N VAL A 350 4.40 -8.11 5.63
CA VAL A 350 4.16 -7.01 4.70
C VAL A 350 3.54 -7.49 3.38
N LEU A 351 4.05 -8.60 2.82
CA LEU A 351 3.48 -9.22 1.63
C LEU A 351 2.01 -9.63 1.84
N GLY A 352 1.73 -10.37 2.90
CA GLY A 352 0.39 -10.86 3.22
C GLY A 352 -0.58 -9.73 3.52
N THR A 353 -0.14 -8.69 4.24
CA THR A 353 -0.99 -7.53 4.53
C THR A 353 -1.25 -6.68 3.30
N GLY A 354 -0.27 -6.46 2.41
CA GLY A 354 -0.51 -5.78 1.13
C GLY A 354 -1.47 -6.53 0.22
N LEU A 355 -1.35 -7.86 0.15
CA LEU A 355 -2.32 -8.72 -0.56
C LEU A 355 -3.71 -8.66 0.07
N THR A 356 -3.78 -8.64 1.40
CA THR A 356 -5.04 -8.50 2.16
C THR A 356 -5.69 -7.14 1.90
N MET A 357 -4.91 -6.06 1.84
CA MET A 357 -5.42 -4.73 1.47
C MET A 357 -6.03 -4.76 0.08
N GLY A 358 -5.33 -5.30 -0.93
CA GLY A 358 -5.88 -5.44 -2.28
C GLY A 358 -7.10 -6.38 -2.39
N PHE A 359 -7.22 -7.35 -1.49
CA PHE A 359 -8.40 -8.22 -1.41
C PHE A 359 -9.62 -7.52 -0.77
N ILE A 360 -9.38 -6.70 0.25
CA ILE A 360 -10.44 -5.99 1.00
C ILE A 360 -10.93 -4.75 0.24
N THR A 361 -10.06 -4.02 -0.47
CA THR A 361 -10.43 -2.82 -1.21
C THR A 361 -10.85 -3.14 -2.65
N HIS A 362 -11.07 -2.12 -3.47
CA HIS A 362 -11.11 -2.27 -4.93
C HIS A 362 -9.70 -2.53 -5.51
N TYR A 363 -9.62 -3.13 -6.71
CA TYR A 363 -8.38 -3.56 -7.36
C TYR A 363 -7.58 -2.38 -7.94
N GLU A 364 -7.25 -1.38 -7.13
CA GLU A 364 -6.42 -0.26 -7.59
C GLU A 364 -4.93 -0.52 -7.35
N ALA A 365 -4.11 -0.11 -8.33
CA ALA A 365 -2.66 -0.27 -8.33
C ALA A 365 -1.90 0.51 -7.24
N ARG A 366 -2.58 1.07 -6.25
CA ARG A 366 -1.97 1.78 -5.11
C ARG A 366 -2.16 1.06 -3.78
N TYR A 367 -3.08 0.11 -3.69
CA TYR A 367 -3.32 -0.65 -2.45
C TYR A 367 -2.35 -1.82 -2.29
N TRP A 368 -1.85 -2.37 -3.39
CA TRP A 368 -0.82 -3.42 -3.40
C TRP A 368 0.61 -2.90 -3.22
N ILE A 369 0.83 -1.58 -3.28
CA ILE A 369 2.19 -1.02 -3.25
C ILE A 369 2.88 -1.29 -1.91
N ALA A 370 2.08 -1.52 -0.86
CA ALA A 370 2.55 -2.01 0.43
C ALA A 370 3.42 -3.27 0.31
N ALA A 371 3.04 -4.17 -0.59
CA ALA A 371 3.74 -5.43 -0.82
C ALA A 371 4.96 -5.28 -1.75
N ARG A 372 5.13 -4.12 -2.42
CA ARG A 372 6.21 -3.91 -3.40
C ARG A 372 7.62 -4.16 -2.84
N PRO A 373 8.00 -3.64 -1.66
CA PRO A 373 9.31 -3.95 -1.07
C PRO A 373 9.53 -5.45 -0.87
N ALA A 374 8.47 -6.19 -0.50
CA ALA A 374 8.56 -7.63 -0.30
C ALA A 374 8.79 -8.38 -1.62
N TYR A 375 8.10 -8.01 -2.70
CA TYR A 375 8.35 -8.55 -4.05
C TYR A 375 9.78 -8.32 -4.51
N ILE A 376 10.30 -7.11 -4.31
CA ILE A 376 11.66 -6.74 -4.68
C ILE A 376 12.68 -7.61 -3.93
N LEU A 377 12.51 -7.75 -2.61
CA LEU A 377 13.41 -8.55 -1.77
C LEU A 377 13.39 -10.03 -2.13
N LEU A 378 12.20 -10.60 -2.36
CA LEU A 378 12.05 -11.99 -2.78
C LEU A 378 12.65 -12.21 -4.17
N SER A 379 12.50 -11.24 -5.07
CA SER A 379 13.11 -11.28 -6.40
C SER A 379 14.64 -11.27 -6.32
N ALA A 380 15.21 -10.39 -5.49
CA ALA A 380 16.65 -10.31 -5.26
C ALA A 380 17.21 -11.60 -4.65
N LEU A 381 16.48 -12.25 -3.73
CA LEU A 381 16.87 -13.54 -3.18
C LEU A 381 16.98 -14.61 -4.27
N THR A 382 16.00 -14.69 -5.16
CA THR A 382 16.00 -15.66 -6.26
C THR A 382 17.16 -15.43 -7.20
N VAL A 383 17.40 -14.19 -7.63
CA VAL A 383 18.56 -13.84 -8.47
C VAL A 383 19.86 -14.22 -7.78
N THR A 384 20.01 -13.89 -6.49
CA THR A 384 21.22 -14.22 -5.73
C THR A 384 21.45 -15.73 -5.66
N ARG A 385 20.40 -16.53 -5.43
CA ARG A 385 20.52 -18.01 -5.40
C ARG A 385 20.88 -18.59 -6.76
N ILE A 386 20.29 -18.08 -7.84
CA ILE A 386 20.65 -18.49 -9.21
C ILE A 386 22.12 -18.20 -9.49
N MET A 387 22.61 -17.01 -9.10
CA MET A 387 24.03 -16.67 -9.24
C MET A 387 24.94 -17.58 -8.41
N GLU A 388 24.54 -17.96 -7.19
CA GLU A 388 25.27 -18.92 -6.36
C GLU A 388 25.33 -20.32 -7.01
N TYR A 389 24.22 -20.78 -7.60
CA TYR A 389 24.15 -22.05 -8.33
C TYR A 389 25.09 -22.07 -9.53
N LEU A 390 25.05 -21.03 -10.36
CA LEU A 390 25.90 -20.89 -11.54
C LEU A 390 27.39 -20.82 -11.19
N ARG A 391 27.73 -20.37 -9.97
CA ARG A 391 29.10 -20.37 -9.42
C ARG A 391 29.51 -21.71 -8.78
N GLY A 392 28.72 -22.77 -8.95
CA GLY A 392 29.04 -24.12 -8.47
C GLY A 392 28.79 -24.35 -6.98
N LYS A 393 28.08 -23.46 -6.27
CA LYS A 393 27.69 -23.72 -4.87
C LYS A 393 26.52 -24.71 -4.84
N LYS A 394 26.63 -25.76 -4.03
CA LYS A 394 25.51 -26.70 -3.79
C LYS A 394 24.33 -25.96 -3.15
N ILE A 395 23.17 -25.98 -3.80
CA ILE A 395 21.91 -25.57 -3.19
C ILE A 395 21.26 -26.82 -2.60
N GLU A 396 21.15 -26.88 -1.27
CA GLU A 396 20.33 -27.89 -0.60
C GLU A 396 18.85 -27.55 -0.73
N ILE A 397 18.10 -28.31 -1.53
CA ILE A 397 16.63 -28.21 -1.63
C ILE A 397 16.06 -29.56 -1.21
N SER A 398 15.14 -29.59 -0.24
CA SER A 398 14.52 -30.86 0.18
C SER A 398 13.45 -31.32 -0.83
N LYS A 399 13.48 -32.60 -1.21
CA LYS A 399 12.59 -33.21 -2.23
C LYS A 399 11.08 -33.03 -1.96
N ARG A 400 10.65 -33.06 -0.69
CA ARG A 400 9.23 -32.86 -0.29
C ARG A 400 8.69 -31.47 -0.67
N ARG A 401 9.55 -30.45 -0.71
CA ARG A 401 9.15 -29.07 -0.99
C ARG A 401 8.88 -28.88 -2.48
N VAL A 402 9.69 -29.51 -3.34
CA VAL A 402 9.54 -29.50 -4.80
C VAL A 402 8.18 -30.07 -5.26
N CYS A 403 7.69 -31.16 -4.67
CA CYS A 403 6.43 -31.80 -5.06
C CYS A 403 5.17 -31.00 -4.74
N ALA A 404 5.12 -30.28 -3.61
CA ALA A 404 3.97 -29.43 -3.26
C ALA A 404 3.82 -28.22 -4.21
N LEU A 405 4.90 -27.84 -4.89
CA LEU A 405 5.01 -26.65 -5.73
C LEU A 405 4.72 -26.91 -7.20
N GLY A 406 5.02 -28.12 -7.70
CA GLY A 406 4.60 -28.54 -9.04
C GLY A 406 3.08 -28.44 -9.24
N GLY A 407 2.30 -28.76 -8.21
CA GLY A 407 0.83 -28.62 -8.25
C GLY A 407 0.34 -27.17 -8.36
N VAL A 408 0.95 -26.24 -7.61
CA VAL A 408 0.52 -24.82 -7.60
C VAL A 408 0.97 -24.09 -8.87
N PHE A 409 2.19 -24.35 -9.35
CA PHE A 409 2.71 -23.77 -10.58
C PHE A 409 1.95 -24.27 -11.82
N PHE A 410 1.61 -25.57 -11.87
CA PHE A 410 0.81 -26.14 -12.95
C PHE A 410 -0.61 -25.55 -12.99
N LEU A 411 -1.23 -25.32 -11.84
CA LEU A 411 -2.53 -24.64 -11.75
C LEU A 411 -2.47 -23.17 -12.20
N PHE A 412 -1.37 -22.46 -11.91
CA PHE A 412 -1.19 -21.06 -12.33
C PHE A 412 -0.97 -20.93 -13.85
N VAL A 413 -0.08 -21.76 -14.42
CA VAL A 413 0.21 -21.77 -15.87
C VAL A 413 -1.02 -22.22 -16.69
N LEU A 414 -1.75 -23.24 -16.24
CA LEU A 414 -3.01 -23.65 -16.88
C LEU A 414 -4.06 -22.53 -16.86
N ASN A 415 -4.11 -21.74 -15.78
CA ASN A 415 -5.06 -20.64 -15.64
C ASN A 415 -4.74 -19.48 -16.60
N GLU A 416 -3.47 -19.12 -16.77
CA GLU A 416 -3.04 -18.09 -17.75
C GLU A 416 -3.26 -18.54 -19.20
N MET A 417 -3.01 -19.82 -19.51
CA MET A 417 -3.30 -20.37 -20.85
C MET A 417 -4.81 -20.37 -21.18
N MET A 418 -5.69 -20.48 -20.18
CA MET A 418 -7.14 -20.35 -20.39
C MET A 418 -7.58 -18.91 -20.61
N ILE A 419 -6.91 -17.91 -20.01
CA ILE A 419 -7.20 -16.49 -20.22
C ILE A 419 -6.83 -16.05 -21.64
N PHE A 420 -5.71 -16.56 -22.18
CA PHE A 420 -5.29 -16.29 -23.57
C PHE A 420 -6.20 -16.91 -24.63
N ARG A 421 -6.96 -17.96 -24.30
CA ARG A 421 -7.92 -18.59 -25.22
C ARG A 421 -9.31 -17.92 -25.22
N GLY A 422 -9.54 -16.96 -24.32
CA GLY A 422 -10.83 -16.28 -24.16
C GLY A 422 -10.92 -14.86 -24.74
N TYR A 423 -9.90 -14.42 -25.48
CA TYR A 423 -9.86 -13.13 -26.19
C TYR A 423 -9.81 -13.32 -27.69
#